data_AF-A0A1S4HBG7-F1
#
_entry.id   AF-A0A1S4HBG7-F1
#
_cell.length_a   1.000
_cell.length_b   1.000
_cell.length_c   1.000
_cell.angle_alpha   90.00
_cell.angle_beta   90.00
_cell.angle_gamma   90.00
#
_symmetry.space_group_name_H-M   'P 1'
#
loop_
_entity.id
_entity.type
_entity.pdbx_description
1 polymer ?
#
loop_
_entity_poly.entity_id
_entity_poly.type
_entity_poly.pdbx_seq_one_letter_code
_entity_poly.pdbx_strand_id
1 'polypeptide(L)'
;MNPLKPRMGKKATLCVAASIWIVGTIISCPSLLFFTTYPMKDHILCYAEWPDGPSNHSRQEYVYNIVFMLLTYFLPIGSMTYTYARVGLELWGSKSIGECTQRQLDNIKSKRRVVKMMMIVVIIFAVCWLPFQIYFILTSYYPELTKKPY
;
A
#
# COMPACT_ATOMS: atom_id res chain seq x y z
N MET A 1 -16.71 -3.55 21.54
CA MET A 1 -17.26 -2.79 20.37
C MET A 1 -18.29 -1.80 20.90
N ASN A 2 -18.20 -0.49 20.63
CA ASN A 2 -19.19 0.48 21.13
C ASN A 2 -20.40 0.57 20.19
N PRO A 3 -21.55 -0.06 20.51
CA PRO A 3 -22.71 -0.13 19.61
C PRO A 3 -23.37 1.23 19.37
N LEU A 4 -23.09 2.24 20.21
CA LEU A 4 -23.65 3.58 20.15
C LEU A 4 -22.80 4.59 19.36
N LYS A 5 -21.65 4.19 18.80
CA LYS A 5 -20.85 5.11 17.97
C LYS A 5 -21.52 5.25 16.60
N PRO A 6 -22.00 6.44 16.19
CA PRO A 6 -22.65 6.60 14.91
C PRO A 6 -21.69 6.19 13.79
N ARG A 7 -22.18 5.35 12.86
CA ARG A 7 -21.43 4.99 11.65
C ARG A 7 -21.15 6.28 10.88
N MET A 8 -19.95 6.38 10.30
CA MET A 8 -19.61 7.51 9.43
C MET A 8 -20.72 7.74 8.41
N GLY A 9 -21.26 8.96 8.39
CA GLY A 9 -22.29 9.35 7.44
C GLY A 9 -21.76 9.33 6.00
N LYS A 10 -22.66 9.28 5.01
CA LYS A 10 -22.29 9.25 3.58
C LYS A 10 -21.35 10.38 3.19
N LYS A 11 -21.59 11.60 3.71
CA LYS A 11 -20.71 12.76 3.50
C LYS A 11 -19.29 12.53 4.04
N ALA A 12 -19.17 11.98 5.25
CA ALA A 12 -17.87 11.67 5.84
C ALA A 12 -17.13 10.59 5.05
N THR A 13 -17.82 9.53 4.60
CA THR A 13 -17.22 8.50 3.72
C THR A 13 -16.75 9.09 2.39
N LEU A 14 -17.53 10.00 1.80
CA LEU A 14 -17.15 10.69 0.56
C LEU A 14 -15.94 11.59 0.78
N CYS A 15 -15.90 12.35 1.87
CA CYS A 15 -14.73 13.18 2.22
C CYS A 15 -13.48 12.33 2.42
N VAL A 16 -13.59 11.17 3.10
CA VAL A 16 -12.46 10.24 3.26
C VAL A 16 -12.02 9.71 1.89
N ALA A 17 -12.93 9.28 1.04
CA ALA A 17 -12.60 8.81 -0.31
C ALA A 17 -11.90 9.89 -1.13
N ALA A 18 -12.42 11.12 -1.13
CA ALA A 18 -11.81 12.25 -1.82
C ALA A 18 -10.40 12.56 -1.28
N SER A 19 -10.21 12.51 0.04
CA SER A 19 -8.89 12.71 0.66
C SER A 19 -7.88 11.64 0.25
N ILE A 20 -8.31 10.37 0.16
CA ILE A 20 -7.46 9.26 -0.30
C ILE A 20 -7.02 9.50 -1.75
N TRP A 21 -7.94 9.94 -2.61
CA TRP A 21 -7.61 10.28 -3.99
C TRP A 21 -6.61 11.43 -4.07
N ILE A 22 -6.85 12.52 -3.36
CA ILE A 22 -5.94 13.69 -3.36
C ILE A 22 -4.55 13.28 -2.87
N VAL A 23 -4.47 12.57 -1.75
CA VAL A 23 -3.20 12.09 -1.19
C VAL A 23 -2.50 11.13 -2.16
N GLY A 24 -3.25 10.21 -2.78
CA GLY A 24 -2.71 9.29 -3.79
C GLY A 24 -2.14 10.03 -5.01
N THR A 25 -2.85 11.05 -5.51
CA THR A 25 -2.38 11.88 -6.62
C THR A 25 -1.12 12.66 -6.25
N ILE A 26 -1.07 13.24 -5.05
CA ILE A 26 0.12 13.97 -4.57
C ILE A 26 1.32 13.03 -4.46
N ILE A 27 1.12 11.85 -3.87
CA ILE A 27 2.18 10.85 -3.73
C ILE A 27 2.69 10.38 -5.09
N SER A 28 1.82 10.21 -6.09
CA SER A 28 2.23 9.77 -7.44
C SER A 28 2.80 10.90 -8.32
N CYS A 29 2.64 12.17 -7.93
CA CYS A 29 3.05 13.32 -8.73
C CYS A 29 4.57 13.36 -9.03
N PRO A 30 5.48 13.07 -8.08
CA PRO A 30 6.92 12.99 -8.37
C PRO A 30 7.25 11.97 -9.46
N SER A 31 6.62 10.79 -9.46
CA SER A 31 6.81 9.81 -10.53
C SER A 31 6.38 10.33 -11.89
N LEU A 32 5.35 11.19 -11.97
CA LEU A 32 4.93 11.80 -13.24
C LEU A 32 5.92 12.84 -13.75
N LEU A 33 6.55 13.59 -12.83
CA LEU A 33 7.45 14.69 -13.18
C LEU A 33 8.88 14.23 -13.49
N PHE A 34 9.37 13.21 -12.80
CA PHE A 34 10.77 12.79 -12.87
C PHE A 34 11.01 11.55 -13.76
N PHE A 35 9.96 10.89 -14.26
CA PHE A 35 10.14 9.82 -15.24
C PHE A 35 10.27 10.41 -16.64
N THR A 36 11.31 9.99 -17.35
CA THR A 36 11.59 10.42 -18.72
C THR A 36 11.92 9.22 -19.60
N THR A 37 11.88 9.42 -20.92
CA THR A 37 12.17 8.39 -21.91
C THR A 37 13.48 8.67 -22.61
N TYR A 38 14.37 7.68 -22.65
CA TYR A 38 15.62 7.73 -23.40
C TYR A 38 15.58 6.75 -24.58
N PRO A 39 15.72 7.23 -25.83
CA PRO A 39 15.79 6.35 -27.00
C PRO A 39 17.16 5.64 -27.05
N MET A 40 17.15 4.31 -27.01
CA MET A 40 18.30 3.45 -27.35
C MET A 40 18.17 2.95 -28.81
N LYS A 41 19.23 2.31 -29.33
CA LYS A 41 19.28 1.83 -30.72
C LYS A 41 18.11 0.91 -31.11
N ASP A 42 17.68 0.04 -30.20
CA ASP A 42 16.67 -0.99 -30.48
C ASP A 42 15.36 -0.85 -29.68
N HIS A 43 15.32 0.05 -28.69
CA HIS A 43 14.16 0.23 -27.81
C HIS A 43 14.17 1.60 -27.11
N ILE A 44 13.04 1.99 -26.53
CA ILE A 44 12.92 3.21 -25.70
C ILE A 44 12.88 2.79 -24.23
N LEU A 45 13.79 3.33 -23.42
CA LEU A 45 13.83 3.10 -21.98
C LEU A 45 13.07 4.20 -21.26
N CYS A 46 12.22 3.84 -20.29
CA CYS A 46 11.61 4.77 -19.35
C CYS A 46 12.34 4.64 -18.01
N TYR A 47 12.92 5.74 -17.52
CA TYR A 47 13.73 5.74 -16.32
C TYR A 47 13.48 7.02 -15.50
N ALA A 48 13.83 6.98 -14.22
CA ALA A 48 13.66 8.10 -13.32
C ALA A 48 14.91 9.00 -13.34
N GLU A 49 14.74 10.24 -13.79
CA GLU A 49 15.77 11.26 -13.79
C GLU A 49 15.47 12.25 -12.66
N TRP A 50 16.05 11.99 -11.49
CA TRP A 50 15.92 12.87 -10.33
C TRP A 50 16.97 14.00 -10.38
N PRO A 51 16.72 15.16 -9.75
CA PRO A 51 17.63 16.32 -9.81
C PRO A 51 19.05 16.02 -9.30
N ASP A 52 19.18 14.99 -8.46
CA ASP A 52 20.41 14.65 -7.73
C ASP A 52 21.31 13.68 -8.47
N GLY A 53 20.82 13.08 -9.56
CA GLY A 53 21.53 12.05 -10.30
C GLY A 53 20.61 11.03 -10.96
N PRO A 54 21.18 10.18 -11.83
CA PRO A 54 20.44 9.15 -12.56
C PRO A 54 19.87 8.08 -11.62
N SER A 55 18.91 7.29 -12.14
CA SER A 55 18.25 6.17 -11.45
C SER A 55 19.23 5.35 -10.61
N ASN A 56 18.82 4.97 -9.39
CA ASN A 56 19.58 4.18 -8.42
C ASN A 56 20.80 4.85 -7.79
N HIS A 57 21.16 6.06 -8.21
CA HIS A 57 22.23 6.87 -7.60
C HIS A 57 21.68 8.11 -6.85
N SER A 58 20.40 8.43 -7.05
CA SER A 58 19.73 9.56 -6.41
C SER A 58 19.26 9.23 -4.98
N ARG A 59 19.63 10.09 -4.02
CA ARG A 59 19.15 10.00 -2.63
C ARG A 59 17.66 10.35 -2.52
N GLN A 60 17.17 11.32 -3.29
CA GLN A 60 15.75 11.68 -3.31
C GLN A 60 14.89 10.52 -3.82
N GLU A 61 15.34 9.82 -4.86
CA GLU A 61 14.64 8.65 -5.38
C GLU A 61 14.50 7.54 -4.34
N TYR A 62 15.61 7.23 -3.64
CA TYR A 62 15.61 6.25 -2.57
C TYR A 62 14.63 6.64 -1.44
N VAL A 63 14.70 7.89 -0.97
CA VAL A 63 13.80 8.39 0.08
C VAL A 63 12.34 8.33 -0.37
N TYR A 64 12.05 8.75 -1.60
CA TYR A 64 10.71 8.69 -2.17
C TYR A 64 10.18 7.25 -2.20
N ASN A 65 10.96 6.30 -2.71
CA ASN A 65 10.56 4.90 -2.79
C ASN A 65 10.30 4.28 -1.41
N ILE A 66 11.12 4.63 -0.40
CA ILE A 66 10.90 4.19 0.99
C ILE A 66 9.61 4.79 1.56
N VAL A 67 9.38 6.10 1.41
CA VAL A 67 8.16 6.77 1.89
C VAL A 67 6.92 6.21 1.19
N PHE A 68 6.99 6.03 -0.13
CA PHE A 68 5.92 5.44 -0.93
C PHE A 68 5.57 4.05 -0.39
N MET A 69 6.57 3.20 -0.17
CA MET A 69 6.38 1.86 0.40
C MET A 69 5.76 1.93 1.81
N LEU A 70 6.25 2.80 2.69
CA LEU A 70 5.68 2.93 4.04
C LEU A 70 4.19 3.32 4.02
N LEU A 71 3.83 4.30 3.19
CA LEU A 71 2.47 4.84 3.13
C LEU A 71 1.49 3.93 2.41
N THR A 72 1.91 3.30 1.30
CA THR A 72 1.02 2.49 0.47
C THR A 72 0.99 1.02 0.88
N TYR A 73 2.02 0.53 1.58
CA TYR A 73 2.16 -0.87 1.96
C TYR A 73 2.08 -1.10 3.47
N PHE A 74 3.03 -0.58 4.24
CA PHE A 74 3.14 -0.90 5.68
C PHE A 74 2.00 -0.31 6.51
N LEU A 75 1.60 0.94 6.25
CA LEU A 75 0.55 1.61 7.00
C LEU A 75 -0.81 0.90 6.85
N PRO A 76 -1.30 0.57 5.63
CA PRO A 76 -2.52 -0.22 5.47
C PRO A 76 -2.45 -1.58 6.17
N ILE A 77 -1.35 -2.32 6.04
CA ILE A 77 -1.18 -3.64 6.69
C ILE A 77 -1.20 -3.52 8.21
N GLY A 78 -0.46 -2.56 8.78
CA GLY A 78 -0.39 -2.34 10.21
C GLY A 78 -1.76 -1.97 10.79
N SER A 79 -2.48 -1.05 10.13
CA SER A 79 -3.82 -0.62 10.56
C SER A 79 -4.82 -1.79 10.54
N MET A 80 -4.76 -2.64 9.52
CA MET A 80 -5.60 -3.82 9.36
C MET A 80 -5.28 -4.84 10.46
N THR A 81 -4.02 -5.22 10.61
CA THR A 81 -3.59 -6.18 11.64
C THR A 81 -4.00 -5.72 13.04
N TYR A 82 -3.77 -4.44 13.35
CA TYR A 82 -4.15 -3.86 14.64
C TYR A 82 -5.66 -3.92 14.88
N THR A 83 -6.48 -3.50 13.91
CA THR A 83 -7.94 -3.53 14.05
C THR A 83 -8.47 -4.96 14.22
N TYR A 84 -7.90 -5.97 13.57
CA TYR A 84 -8.29 -7.38 13.79
C TYR A 84 -7.80 -7.97 15.08
N ALA A 85 -6.58 -7.65 15.50
CA ALA A 85 -6.08 -8.06 16.79
C ALA A 85 -7.03 -7.55 17.88
N ARG A 86 -7.47 -6.28 17.81
CA ARG A 86 -8.45 -5.71 18.74
C ARG A 86 -9.82 -6.40 18.68
N VAL A 87 -10.35 -6.67 17.48
CA VAL A 87 -11.64 -7.37 17.33
C VAL A 87 -11.55 -8.82 17.84
N GLY A 88 -10.46 -9.51 17.55
CA GLY A 88 -10.21 -10.89 18.00
C GLY A 88 -10.03 -10.98 19.50
N LEU A 89 -9.25 -10.08 20.11
CA LEU A 89 -9.07 -10.00 21.56
C LEU A 89 -10.38 -9.65 22.28
N GLU A 90 -11.17 -8.74 21.74
CA GLU A 90 -12.48 -8.39 22.30
C GLU A 90 -13.42 -9.61 22.27
N LEU A 91 -13.46 -10.36 21.17
CA LEU A 91 -14.31 -11.55 21.03
C LEU A 91 -13.81 -12.74 21.86
N TRP A 92 -12.50 -12.87 22.06
CA TRP A 92 -11.91 -13.93 22.88
C TRP A 92 -12.02 -13.63 24.38
N GLY A 93 -11.84 -12.36 24.77
CA GLY A 93 -12.02 -11.89 26.15
C GLY A 93 -13.50 -11.79 26.55
N SER A 94 -14.38 -11.55 25.58
CA SER A 94 -15.83 -11.68 25.75
C SER A 94 -16.25 -13.13 25.58
N LYS A 95 -15.91 -14.00 26.54
CA LYS A 95 -16.79 -15.14 26.84
C LYS A 95 -18.13 -14.52 27.20
N SER A 96 -19.03 -14.39 26.23
CA SER A 96 -20.33 -13.77 26.46
C SER A 96 -21.12 -14.66 27.40
N ILE A 97 -21.12 -14.31 28.68
CA ILE A 97 -22.19 -14.69 29.59
C ILE A 97 -23.41 -13.87 29.11
N GLY A 98 -24.10 -14.39 28.09
CA GLY A 98 -25.19 -13.71 27.39
C GLY A 98 -25.31 -14.12 25.92
N GLU A 99 -26.54 -14.29 25.45
CA GLU A 99 -26.88 -14.73 24.10
C GLU A 99 -26.50 -13.64 23.07
N CYS A 100 -25.34 -13.77 22.42
CA CYS A 100 -25.03 -12.93 21.27
C CYS A 100 -26.06 -13.21 20.17
N THR A 101 -26.89 -12.23 19.82
CA THR A 101 -27.90 -12.38 18.76
C THR A 101 -27.21 -12.84 17.47
N GLN A 102 -27.77 -13.84 16.79
CA GLN A 102 -27.18 -14.42 15.58
C GLN A 102 -26.82 -13.37 14.51
N ARG A 103 -27.64 -12.31 14.42
CA ARG A 103 -27.38 -11.11 13.59
C ARG A 103 -26.06 -10.39 13.90
N GLN A 104 -25.59 -10.37 15.13
CA GLN A 104 -24.32 -9.74 15.50
C GLN A 104 -23.13 -10.61 15.07
N LEU A 105 -23.23 -11.93 15.25
CA LEU A 105 -22.22 -12.88 14.79
C LEU A 105 -22.09 -12.88 13.26
N ASP A 106 -23.21 -12.82 12.54
CA ASP A 106 -23.22 -12.75 11.07
C ASP A 106 -22.62 -11.44 10.55
N ASN A 107 -22.88 -10.31 11.23
CA ASN A 107 -22.25 -9.03 10.90
C ASN A 107 -20.73 -9.03 11.16
N ILE A 108 -20.26 -9.73 12.20
CA ILE A 108 -18.82 -9.89 12.45
C ILE A 108 -18.19 -10.78 11.39
N LYS A 109 -18.83 -11.90 11.02
CA LYS A 109 -18.38 -12.78 9.93
C LYS A 109 -18.30 -12.04 8.59
N SER A 110 -19.31 -11.24 8.24
CA SER A 110 -19.30 -10.50 6.97
C SER A 110 -18.18 -9.45 6.93
N LYS A 111 -17.97 -8.72 8.03
CA LYS A 111 -16.83 -7.80 8.17
C LYS A 111 -15.51 -8.54 8.03
N ARG A 112 -15.32 -9.68 8.69
CA ARG A 112 -14.11 -10.51 8.58
C ARG A 112 -13.86 -10.98 7.13
N ARG A 113 -14.92 -11.25 6.35
CA ARG A 113 -14.81 -11.64 4.94
C ARG A 113 -14.30 -10.50 4.05
N VAL A 114 -14.89 -9.30 4.15
CA VAL A 114 -14.45 -8.11 3.40
C VAL A 114 -12.99 -7.80 3.67
N VAL A 115 -12.62 -7.95 4.92
CA VAL A 115 -11.27 -7.75 5.42
C VAL A 115 -10.29 -8.78 4.87
N LYS A 116 -10.67 -10.06 4.91
CA LYS A 116 -9.85 -11.15 4.38
C LYS A 116 -9.61 -10.91 2.88
N MET A 117 -10.62 -10.42 2.16
CA MET A 117 -10.43 -9.95 0.78
C MET A 117 -9.39 -8.83 0.68
N MET A 118 -9.48 -7.77 1.50
CA MET A 118 -8.50 -6.68 1.49
C MET A 118 -7.08 -7.18 1.79
N MET A 119 -6.92 -8.12 2.74
CA MET A 119 -5.63 -8.73 3.05
C MET A 119 -5.05 -9.51 1.85
N ILE A 120 -5.88 -10.28 1.15
CA ILE A 120 -5.47 -11.01 -0.06
C ILE A 120 -5.02 -10.03 -1.14
N VAL A 121 -5.76 -8.94 -1.38
CA VAL A 121 -5.38 -7.90 -2.35
C VAL A 121 -4.01 -7.32 -2.02
N VAL A 122 -3.75 -7.03 -0.74
CA VAL A 122 -2.47 -6.48 -0.29
C VAL A 122 -1.32 -7.50 -0.43
N ILE A 123 -1.55 -8.78 -0.14
CA ILE A 123 -0.54 -9.84 -0.34
C ILE A 123 -0.21 -9.99 -1.82
N ILE A 124 -1.22 -10.01 -2.70
CA ILE A 124 -1.03 -10.06 -4.14
C ILE A 124 -0.23 -8.85 -4.59
N PHE A 125 -0.62 -7.65 -4.15
CA PHE A 125 0.14 -6.43 -4.44
C PHE A 125 1.60 -6.56 -3.98
N ALA A 126 1.85 -7.06 -2.76
CA ALA A 126 3.19 -7.30 -2.24
C ALA A 126 4.03 -8.21 -3.14
N VAL A 127 3.46 -9.37 -3.50
CA VAL A 127 4.14 -10.38 -4.32
C VAL A 127 4.37 -9.84 -5.73
N CYS A 128 3.44 -9.05 -6.27
CA CYS A 128 3.59 -8.41 -7.58
C CYS A 128 4.58 -7.22 -7.56
N TRP A 129 4.71 -6.52 -6.44
CA TRP A 129 5.64 -5.38 -6.28
C TRP A 129 7.06 -5.80 -5.94
N LEU A 130 7.22 -6.95 -5.28
CA LEU A 130 8.52 -7.46 -4.86
C LEU A 130 9.52 -7.65 -6.02
N PRO A 131 9.14 -8.16 -7.21
CA PRO A 131 10.02 -8.19 -8.38
C PRO A 131 10.51 -6.81 -8.80
N PHE A 132 9.65 -5.79 -8.72
CA PHE A 132 10.01 -4.42 -9.07
C PHE A 132 11.00 -3.84 -8.07
N GLN A 133 10.81 -4.08 -6.77
CA GLN A 133 11.75 -3.62 -5.74
C GLN A 133 13.07 -4.40 -5.77
N ILE A 134 13.04 -5.69 -6.07
CA ILE A 134 14.24 -6.48 -6.30
C ILE A 134 14.99 -5.96 -7.51
N TYR A 135 14.31 -5.63 -8.62
CA TYR A 135 14.93 -5.05 -9.79
C TYR A 135 15.63 -3.73 -9.46
N PHE A 136 14.98 -2.85 -8.70
CA PHE A 136 15.56 -1.59 -8.24
C PHE A 136 16.81 -1.81 -7.37
N ILE A 137 16.74 -2.72 -6.40
CA ILE A 137 17.87 -3.05 -5.54
C ILE A 137 19.03 -3.69 -6.34
N LEU A 138 18.73 -4.64 -7.23
CA LEU A 138 19.74 -5.32 -8.05
C LEU A 138 20.44 -4.37 -9.01
N THR A 139 19.70 -3.45 -9.64
CA THR A 139 20.29 -2.44 -10.54
C THR A 139 21.09 -1.38 -9.79
N SER A 140 20.77 -1.11 -8.52
CA SER A 140 21.58 -0.26 -7.63
C SER A 140 22.87 -0.95 -7.17
N TYR A 141 22.84 -2.25 -6.86
CA TYR A 141 24.03 -3.02 -6.40
C TYR A 141 24.93 -3.51 -7.55
N TYR A 142 24.36 -3.82 -8.72
CA TYR A 142 25.06 -4.35 -9.87
C TYR A 142 24.80 -3.49 -11.13
N PRO A 143 25.37 -2.27 -11.20
CA PRO A 143 25.23 -1.40 -12.37
C PRO A 143 25.83 -2.00 -13.65
N GLU A 144 26.68 -3.02 -13.52
CA GLU A 144 27.29 -3.78 -14.64
C GLU A 144 26.28 -4.65 -15.41
N LEU A 145 25.14 -5.01 -14.81
CA LEU A 145 24.07 -5.77 -15.50
C LEU A 145 23.29 -4.91 -16.50
N THR A 146 23.19 -3.60 -16.24
CA THR A 146 22.53 -2.63 -17.11
C THR A 146 23.48 -2.06 -18.19
N LYS A 147 24.80 -2.25 -18.00
CA LYS A 147 25.86 -1.81 -18.93
C LYS A 147 26.30 -2.87 -19.93
N LYS A 148 25.84 -4.13 -19.82
CA LYS A 148 26.14 -5.13 -20.85
C LYS A 148 25.57 -4.67 -22.19
N PRO A 149 26.39 -4.52 -23.25
CA PRO A 149 25.85 -4.30 -24.57
C PRO A 149 25.05 -5.54 -24.94
N TYR A 150 23.78 -5.33 -25.32
CA TYR A 150 23.01 -6.32 -26.06
C TYR A 150 23.53 -6.32 -27.50
#